data_AF-A0A2S7YKS1-F1
#
_entry.id   AF-A0A2S7YKS1-F1
#
_cell.length_a   1.000
_cell.length_b   1.000
_cell.length_c   1.000
_cell.angle_alpha   90.00
_cell.angle_beta   90.00
_cell.angle_gamma   90.00
#
_symmetry.space_group_name_H-M   'P 1'
#
loop_
_entity.id
_entity.type
_entity.pdbx_description
1 polymer ?
#
loop_
_entity_poly.entity_id
_entity_poly.type
_entity_poly.pdbx_seq_one_letter_code
_entity_poly.pdbx_strand_id
1 'polypeptide(L)'
;MSHPRIEEVSDSDPDMVSDPEEIDIDDFDETDIMRRLEPKAPAAPSSSSSSAATAAQQAMQQMMMNPANTRSVTADERAAYAGYQSLYPIYFDASRTRAQGRRVSAALAVKNPLAREIANACSRLRLQTVLEPEKTHPKDWANPGRVKVALKPAVAPGATHKIANKHHLYMLIAQHLKENPTMEHSQGLRVRMGGQIHPPEDKPYPKPAVPRGWKINEFVPYMSAAMTGGGVSENLFKDIMKEMQGGGDPMQALLASQTGAAGGNGSDDAGKKKKDKKKGKA
;
A
#
# COMPACT_ATOMS: atom_id res chain seq x y z
N MET A 1 56.50 36.74 2.43
CA MET A 1 55.88 35.80 3.38
C MET A 1 56.04 34.42 2.79
N SER A 2 56.68 33.53 3.55
CA SER A 2 57.25 32.24 3.15
C SER A 2 56.23 31.24 2.62
N HIS A 3 56.60 30.54 1.54
CA HIS A 3 55.90 29.37 1.03
C HIS A 3 56.28 28.11 1.85
N PRO A 4 55.33 27.34 2.38
CA PRO A 4 55.62 26.03 2.96
C PRO A 4 55.72 24.95 1.88
N ARG A 5 56.78 24.13 1.95
CA ARG A 5 57.02 22.93 1.12
C ARG A 5 57.29 21.70 2.02
N ILE A 6 56.53 20.64 1.70
CA ILE A 6 56.79 19.18 1.68
C ILE A 6 57.41 18.49 2.90
N GLU A 7 56.77 17.40 3.35
CA GLU A 7 57.50 16.17 3.69
C GLU A 7 56.61 14.94 3.42
N GLU A 8 57.04 14.09 2.50
CA GLU A 8 56.44 12.77 2.29
C GLU A 8 57.22 11.77 3.15
N VAL A 9 56.54 11.17 4.12
CA VAL A 9 57.07 10.05 4.90
C VAL A 9 56.59 8.75 4.26
N SER A 10 57.46 8.16 3.45
CA SER A 10 57.36 6.76 3.06
C SER A 10 58.02 5.94 4.17
N ASP A 11 57.23 5.27 5.00
CA ASP A 11 57.76 4.26 5.91
C ASP A 11 57.24 2.90 5.43
N SER A 12 58.16 2.15 4.83
CA SER A 12 58.03 0.73 4.57
C SER A 12 58.86 0.04 5.65
N ASP A 13 58.27 -0.89 6.40
CA ASP A 13 59.04 -2.04 6.85
C ASP A 13 58.14 -3.29 6.99
N PRO A 14 58.71 -4.47 6.71
CA PRO A 14 58.07 -5.73 6.41
C PRO A 14 57.91 -6.55 7.68
N ASP A 15 56.94 -7.46 7.68
CA ASP A 15 57.20 -8.79 8.22
C ASP A 15 56.12 -9.77 7.74
N MET A 16 56.62 -10.80 7.05
CA MET A 16 56.19 -12.20 7.04
C MET A 16 54.80 -12.55 7.59
N VAL A 17 53.94 -13.13 6.73
CA VAL A 17 53.64 -14.58 6.72
C VAL A 17 52.76 -14.97 5.50
N SER A 18 53.23 -15.94 4.70
CA SER A 18 52.43 -16.88 3.89
C SER A 18 52.55 -18.24 4.61
N ASP A 19 51.50 -19.04 4.84
CA ASP A 19 50.85 -19.97 3.89
C ASP A 19 49.52 -20.52 4.52
N PRO A 20 48.55 -21.09 3.74
CA PRO A 20 47.19 -21.46 4.14
C PRO A 20 47.08 -22.90 4.68
N GLU A 21 45.97 -23.27 5.36
CA GLU A 21 45.26 -24.55 5.19
C GLU A 21 43.97 -24.71 6.05
N GLU A 22 43.05 -25.52 5.49
CA GLU A 22 41.93 -26.30 6.06
C GLU A 22 40.73 -25.61 6.75
N ILE A 23 39.59 -25.60 6.04
CA ILE A 23 38.26 -25.45 6.65
C ILE A 23 37.75 -26.85 7.03
N ASP A 24 37.35 -26.94 8.29
CA ASP A 24 36.94 -28.10 9.06
C ASP A 24 35.61 -28.71 8.60
N ILE A 25 35.47 -30.03 8.73
CA ILE A 25 34.37 -30.87 8.20
C ILE A 25 33.11 -30.82 9.08
N ASP A 26 33.09 -29.99 10.12
CA ASP A 26 32.03 -29.92 11.13
C ASP A 26 30.79 -29.08 10.75
N ASP A 27 30.72 -28.52 9.53
CA ASP A 27 29.53 -27.78 9.02
C ASP A 27 28.60 -28.66 8.14
N PHE A 28 28.73 -29.99 8.28
CA PHE A 28 27.86 -30.97 7.63
C PHE A 28 26.54 -31.12 8.41
N ASP A 29 25.51 -30.41 7.96
CA ASP A 29 24.20 -30.32 8.62
C ASP A 29 23.46 -31.68 8.66
N GLU A 30 23.19 -32.17 9.87
CA GLU A 30 22.65 -33.50 10.24
C GLU A 30 21.17 -33.72 9.84
N THR A 31 20.59 -32.85 9.01
CA THR A 31 19.17 -32.87 8.62
C THR A 31 18.86 -33.69 7.36
N ASP A 32 19.89 -34.27 6.71
CA ASP A 32 19.74 -35.07 5.48
C ASP A 32 19.55 -36.58 5.73
N ILE A 33 19.48 -37.01 7.01
CA ILE A 33 19.48 -38.43 7.41
C ILE A 33 18.11 -38.86 7.99
N MET A 34 16.98 -38.46 7.41
CA MET A 34 15.69 -39.17 7.62
C MET A 34 14.70 -38.96 6.45
N ARG A 35 15.03 -39.50 5.27
CA ARG A 35 14.06 -39.73 4.19
C ARG A 35 13.66 -41.21 4.15
N ARG A 36 12.56 -41.56 4.83
CA ARG A 36 11.93 -42.89 4.71
C ARG A 36 11.24 -43.00 3.34
N LEU A 37 11.74 -43.92 2.51
CA LEU A 37 11.18 -44.31 1.22
C LEU A 37 10.15 -45.43 1.44
N GLU A 38 8.87 -45.15 1.17
CA GLU A 38 7.81 -46.17 1.13
C GLU A 38 7.64 -46.68 -0.32
N PRO A 39 7.54 -48.01 -0.56
CA PRO A 39 7.38 -48.56 -1.90
C PRO A 39 5.93 -48.55 -2.41
N LYS A 40 5.80 -48.71 -3.73
CA LYS A 40 4.63 -48.39 -4.57
C LYS A 40 3.79 -49.62 -5.00
N ALA A 41 2.46 -49.42 -4.97
CA ALA A 41 1.34 -50.02 -5.76
C ALA A 41 0.77 -51.42 -5.36
N PRO A 42 -0.51 -51.79 -5.68
CA PRO A 42 -1.42 -51.23 -6.71
C PRO A 42 -2.92 -50.96 -6.31
N ALA A 43 -3.67 -50.41 -7.28
CA ALA A 43 -5.11 -50.03 -7.29
C ALA A 43 -6.09 -51.23 -7.21
N ALA A 44 -7.40 -51.18 -6.90
CA ALA A 44 -8.51 -50.18 -6.90
C ALA A 44 -9.66 -50.73 -5.99
N PRO A 45 -10.97 -50.36 -6.10
CA PRO A 45 -11.67 -49.06 -6.23
C PRO A 45 -12.71 -48.83 -5.10
N SER A 46 -12.98 -47.58 -4.68
CA SER A 46 -14.24 -47.28 -3.99
C SER A 46 -14.59 -45.77 -3.97
N SER A 47 -15.68 -45.46 -4.69
CA SER A 47 -16.77 -44.53 -4.32
C SER A 47 -16.44 -43.17 -3.69
N SER A 48 -16.64 -42.13 -4.50
CA SER A 48 -17.37 -40.90 -4.18
C SER A 48 -17.24 -40.34 -2.76
N SER A 49 -16.44 -39.29 -2.61
CA SER A 49 -16.92 -38.11 -1.86
C SER A 49 -16.34 -36.84 -2.47
N SER A 50 -17.25 -36.02 -2.99
CA SER A 50 -17.08 -34.73 -3.62
C SER A 50 -16.71 -33.61 -2.64
N SER A 51 -15.85 -33.90 -1.66
CA SER A 51 -15.48 -32.96 -0.58
C SER A 51 -14.09 -32.34 -0.75
N ALA A 52 -13.18 -32.97 -1.51
CA ALA A 52 -11.83 -32.45 -1.72
C ALA A 52 -11.76 -31.28 -2.72
N ALA A 53 -12.62 -31.28 -3.75
CA ALA A 53 -12.69 -30.19 -4.72
C ALA A 53 -13.26 -28.89 -4.10
N THR A 54 -14.19 -29.03 -3.16
CA THR A 54 -14.78 -27.90 -2.42
C THR A 54 -13.79 -27.27 -1.44
N ALA A 55 -12.92 -28.05 -0.80
CA ALA A 55 -11.89 -27.51 0.08
C ALA A 55 -10.82 -26.70 -0.68
N ALA A 56 -10.42 -27.14 -1.87
CA ALA A 56 -9.50 -26.39 -2.74
C ALA A 56 -10.16 -25.13 -3.33
N GLN A 57 -11.43 -25.21 -3.73
CA GLN A 57 -12.20 -24.04 -4.17
C GLN A 57 -12.49 -23.07 -3.02
N GLN A 58 -12.76 -23.55 -1.81
CA GLN A 58 -12.94 -22.72 -0.62
C GLN A 58 -11.63 -22.09 -0.17
N ALA A 59 -10.49 -22.77 -0.27
CA ALA A 59 -9.18 -22.17 0.02
C ALA A 59 -8.81 -21.09 -1.01
N MET A 60 -9.14 -21.28 -2.29
CA MET A 60 -8.95 -20.28 -3.34
C MET A 60 -9.93 -19.10 -3.21
N GLN A 61 -11.17 -19.36 -2.78
CA GLN A 61 -12.18 -18.34 -2.49
C GLN A 61 -11.85 -17.56 -1.20
N GLN A 62 -11.24 -18.22 -0.22
CA GLN A 62 -10.75 -17.60 1.02
C GLN A 62 -9.47 -16.77 0.79
N MET A 63 -8.62 -17.15 -0.19
CA MET A 63 -7.55 -16.28 -0.69
C MET A 63 -8.06 -15.04 -1.44
N MET A 64 -9.23 -15.12 -2.09
CA MET A 64 -9.86 -13.95 -2.72
C MET A 64 -10.63 -13.05 -1.73
N MET A 65 -10.95 -13.54 -0.54
CA MET A 65 -11.69 -12.82 0.50
C MET A 65 -10.83 -12.33 1.67
N ASN A 66 -9.50 -12.43 1.60
CA ASN A 66 -8.62 -11.90 2.64
C ASN A 66 -8.12 -10.49 2.28
N PRO A 67 -8.75 -9.39 2.78
CA PRO A 67 -8.30 -8.02 2.56
C PRO A 67 -6.96 -7.71 3.25
N ALA A 68 -6.39 -8.66 4.00
CA ALA A 68 -5.16 -8.52 4.76
C ALA A 68 -3.87 -8.69 3.93
N ASN A 69 -3.95 -8.96 2.62
CA ASN A 69 -2.72 -9.18 1.83
C ASN A 69 -2.00 -7.88 1.40
N THR A 70 -2.42 -6.73 1.91
CA THR A 70 -1.59 -5.52 1.86
C THR A 70 -0.75 -5.45 3.13
N ARG A 71 0.52 -5.89 3.05
CA ARG A 71 1.51 -5.72 4.12
C ARG A 71 1.57 -4.24 4.50
N SER A 72 1.00 -3.89 5.64
CA SER A 72 1.27 -2.61 6.28
C SER A 72 2.75 -2.59 6.66
N VAL A 73 3.52 -1.65 6.09
CA VAL A 73 4.96 -1.55 6.34
C VAL A 73 5.19 -1.41 7.85
N THR A 74 5.96 -2.31 8.45
CA THR A 74 6.19 -2.31 9.90
C THR A 74 6.95 -1.04 10.34
N ALA A 75 7.01 -0.76 11.63
CA ALA A 75 7.79 0.38 12.13
C ALA A 75 9.29 0.21 11.80
N ASP A 76 9.81 -1.02 11.90
CA ASP A 76 11.20 -1.35 11.63
C ASP A 76 11.54 -1.20 10.14
N GLU A 77 10.66 -1.65 9.25
CA GLU A 77 10.81 -1.45 7.81
C GLU A 77 10.83 0.06 7.48
N ARG A 78 9.99 0.88 8.13
CA ARG A 78 10.01 2.34 7.95
C ARG A 78 11.33 2.97 8.42
N ALA A 79 11.94 2.46 9.48
CA ALA A 79 13.24 2.93 9.96
C ALA A 79 14.35 2.63 8.94
N ALA A 80 14.33 1.46 8.30
CA ALA A 80 15.32 1.09 7.27
C ALA A 80 15.37 2.08 6.08
N TYR A 81 14.24 2.70 5.74
CA TYR A 81 14.13 3.66 4.63
C TYR A 81 14.03 5.13 5.08
N ALA A 82 14.28 5.41 6.36
CA ALA A 82 14.21 6.77 6.89
C ALA A 82 15.17 7.72 6.15
N GLY A 83 16.41 7.26 5.91
CA GLY A 83 17.45 8.01 5.19
C GLY A 83 17.26 8.09 3.66
N TYR A 84 16.27 7.40 3.10
CA TYR A 84 16.03 7.42 1.66
C TYR A 84 15.42 8.75 1.21
N GLN A 85 15.74 9.15 -0.02
CA GLN A 85 15.21 10.35 -0.62
C GLN A 85 13.72 10.19 -0.93
N SER A 86 12.90 11.11 -0.41
CA SER A 86 11.47 11.18 -0.74
C SER A 86 11.24 11.86 -2.08
N LEU A 87 10.40 11.25 -2.90
CA LEU A 87 9.87 11.76 -4.16
C LEU A 87 8.34 11.78 -4.06
N TYR A 88 7.74 12.84 -4.59
CA TYR A 88 6.29 12.99 -4.62
C TYR A 88 5.81 13.32 -6.05
N PRO A 89 4.58 12.93 -6.42
CA PRO A 89 4.00 13.25 -7.73
C PRO A 89 4.08 14.72 -8.11
N ILE A 90 3.75 15.63 -7.18
CA ILE A 90 3.78 17.09 -7.39
C ILE A 90 5.13 17.62 -7.91
N TYR A 91 6.25 16.91 -7.70
CA TYR A 91 7.56 17.34 -8.20
C TYR A 91 7.62 17.36 -9.73
N PHE A 92 6.79 16.55 -10.40
CA PHE A 92 6.76 16.36 -11.84
C PHE A 92 5.51 16.95 -12.50
N ASP A 93 4.60 17.55 -11.73
CA ASP A 93 3.31 18.01 -12.23
C ASP A 93 3.42 19.33 -13.03
N ALA A 94 2.96 19.29 -14.28
CA ALA A 94 2.88 20.41 -15.19
C ALA A 94 1.84 21.46 -14.76
N SER A 95 0.80 21.06 -14.01
CA SER A 95 -0.26 21.96 -13.52
C SER A 95 0.22 22.90 -12.39
N ARG A 96 1.38 22.58 -11.80
CA ARG A 96 1.95 23.27 -10.64
C ARG A 96 3.14 24.12 -11.04
N THR A 97 3.29 25.28 -10.41
CA THR A 97 4.51 26.09 -10.53
C THR A 97 5.63 25.57 -9.62
N ARG A 98 6.86 26.10 -9.78
CA ARG A 98 7.98 25.75 -8.89
C ARG A 98 7.69 26.11 -7.42
N ALA A 99 7.04 27.25 -7.19
CA ALA A 99 6.62 27.68 -5.85
C ALA A 99 5.56 26.74 -5.24
N GLN A 100 4.69 26.20 -6.09
CA GLN A 100 3.64 25.26 -5.68
C GLN A 100 4.18 23.85 -5.38
N GLY A 101 5.34 23.47 -5.91
CA GLY A 101 5.99 22.21 -5.55
C GLY A 101 6.76 21.54 -6.67
N ARG A 102 6.54 21.94 -7.93
CA ARG A 102 7.26 21.40 -9.09
C ARG A 102 8.77 21.55 -8.91
N ARG A 103 9.52 20.50 -9.26
CA ARG A 103 10.98 20.44 -9.15
C ARG A 103 11.70 20.35 -10.49
N VAL A 104 10.98 20.02 -11.56
CA VAL A 104 11.49 19.96 -12.93
C VAL A 104 11.10 21.19 -13.75
N SER A 105 11.75 21.36 -14.91
CA SER A 105 11.40 22.41 -15.87
C SER A 105 9.99 22.20 -16.39
N ALA A 106 9.31 23.27 -16.81
CA ALA A 106 7.96 23.16 -17.36
C ALA A 106 7.94 22.26 -18.62
N ALA A 107 9.01 22.30 -19.42
CA ALA A 107 9.15 21.47 -20.59
C ALA A 107 9.22 19.98 -20.25
N LEU A 108 9.84 19.57 -19.13
CA LEU A 108 9.94 18.17 -18.71
C LEU A 108 8.76 17.69 -17.85
N ALA A 109 7.95 18.60 -17.32
CA ALA A 109 6.82 18.27 -16.47
C ALA A 109 5.70 17.55 -17.25
N VAL A 110 4.92 16.72 -16.55
CA VAL A 110 3.83 15.91 -17.13
C VAL A 110 2.50 16.23 -16.46
N LYS A 111 1.40 15.98 -17.17
CA LYS A 111 0.07 16.06 -16.56
C LYS A 111 -0.21 14.79 -15.75
N ASN A 112 -0.83 14.95 -14.58
CA ASN A 112 -1.31 13.85 -13.74
C ASN A 112 -0.22 12.81 -13.39
N PRO A 113 0.95 13.21 -12.86
CA PRO A 113 1.97 12.25 -12.44
C PRO A 113 1.43 11.33 -11.34
N LEU A 114 1.80 10.06 -11.37
CA LEU A 114 1.40 9.08 -10.35
C LEU A 114 2.62 8.50 -9.64
N ALA A 115 2.50 8.25 -8.33
CA ALA A 115 3.60 7.70 -7.54
C ALA A 115 4.00 6.29 -8.00
N ARG A 116 3.04 5.49 -8.51
CA ARG A 116 3.33 4.17 -9.07
C ARG A 116 4.28 4.24 -10.27
N GLU A 117 4.06 5.17 -11.20
CA GLU A 117 4.94 5.33 -12.36
C GLU A 117 6.30 5.92 -11.98
N ILE A 118 6.37 6.75 -10.94
CA ILE A 118 7.64 7.20 -10.36
C ILE A 118 8.43 6.00 -9.81
N ALA A 119 7.77 5.08 -9.10
CA ALA A 119 8.41 3.86 -8.61
C ALA A 119 8.88 2.96 -9.76
N ASN A 120 8.07 2.80 -10.82
CA ASN A 120 8.46 2.07 -12.03
C ASN A 120 9.71 2.68 -12.68
N ALA A 121 9.78 4.02 -12.78
CA ALA A 121 10.95 4.73 -13.30
C ALA A 121 12.21 4.39 -12.49
N CYS A 122 12.12 4.49 -11.17
CA CYS A 122 13.25 4.22 -10.28
C CYS A 122 13.66 2.74 -10.29
N SER A 123 12.70 1.82 -10.43
CA SER A 123 12.97 0.38 -10.59
C SER A 123 13.73 0.08 -11.89
N ARG A 124 13.38 0.73 -13.00
CA ARG A 124 14.13 0.63 -14.28
C ARG A 124 15.55 1.16 -14.17
N LEU A 125 15.77 2.15 -13.31
CA LEU A 125 17.10 2.68 -12.97
C LEU A 125 17.87 1.78 -11.97
N ARG A 126 17.28 0.64 -11.56
CA ARG A 126 17.83 -0.32 -10.58
C ARG A 126 18.14 0.30 -9.22
N LEU A 127 17.32 1.26 -8.79
CA LEU A 127 17.40 1.83 -7.46
C LEU A 127 16.55 1.04 -6.47
N GLN A 128 17.01 0.95 -5.22
CA GLN A 128 16.15 0.44 -4.15
C GLN A 128 15.05 1.47 -3.87
N THR A 129 13.80 1.02 -4.04
CA THR A 129 12.62 1.89 -4.03
C THR A 129 11.52 1.33 -3.15
N VAL A 130 10.89 2.19 -2.36
CA VAL A 130 9.73 1.83 -1.56
C VAL A 130 8.60 2.79 -1.90
N LEU A 131 7.43 2.24 -2.25
CA LEU A 131 6.22 3.00 -2.53
C LEU A 131 5.35 3.03 -1.28
N GLU A 132 5.05 4.22 -0.80
CA GLU A 132 4.11 4.48 0.28
C GLU A 132 2.85 5.13 -0.33
N PRO A 133 1.84 4.34 -0.74
CA PRO A 133 0.70 4.85 -1.51
C PRO A 133 -0.19 5.81 -0.70
N GLU A 134 -0.24 5.66 0.62
CA GLU A 134 -1.09 6.46 1.51
C GLU A 134 -0.50 7.85 1.84
N LYS A 135 0.78 8.07 1.56
CA LYS A 135 1.47 9.30 2.00
C LYS A 135 1.30 10.41 0.97
N THR A 136 0.85 11.56 1.43
CA THR A 136 0.54 12.69 0.55
C THR A 136 1.45 13.89 0.82
N HIS A 137 1.75 14.66 -0.21
CA HIS A 137 2.52 15.89 -0.06
C HIS A 137 1.62 17.01 0.51
N PRO A 138 2.06 17.83 1.49
CA PRO A 138 1.21 18.85 2.11
C PRO A 138 0.65 19.90 1.13
N LYS A 139 1.39 20.21 0.06
CA LYS A 139 0.95 21.13 -1.00
C LYS A 139 0.04 20.48 -2.07
N ASP A 140 -0.23 19.18 -1.97
CA ASP A 140 -1.02 18.43 -2.94
C ASP A 140 -1.79 17.29 -2.26
N TRP A 141 -2.79 17.67 -1.46
CA TRP A 141 -3.59 16.72 -0.68
C TRP A 141 -4.40 15.74 -1.54
N ALA A 142 -4.60 16.04 -2.83
CA ALA A 142 -5.47 15.30 -3.74
C ALA A 142 -4.76 14.18 -4.52
N ASN A 143 -3.42 14.14 -4.57
CA ASN A 143 -2.68 13.12 -5.29
C ASN A 143 -1.77 12.35 -4.33
N PRO A 144 -2.28 11.27 -3.70
CA PRO A 144 -1.52 10.51 -2.72
C PRO A 144 -0.41 9.68 -3.39
N GLY A 145 0.61 9.39 -2.59
CA GLY A 145 1.74 8.55 -2.93
C GLY A 145 3.09 9.23 -2.68
N ARG A 146 3.98 8.50 -2.03
CA ARG A 146 5.38 8.89 -1.83
C ARG A 146 6.28 7.74 -2.23
N VAL A 147 7.36 8.05 -2.94
CA VAL A 147 8.39 7.06 -3.29
C VAL A 147 9.67 7.41 -2.53
N LYS A 148 10.17 6.45 -1.75
CA LYS A 148 11.45 6.51 -1.06
C LYS A 148 12.50 5.81 -1.92
N VAL A 149 13.63 6.47 -2.17
CA VAL A 149 14.68 5.96 -3.05
C VAL A 149 16.05 6.05 -2.41
N ALA A 150 16.81 4.95 -2.45
CA ALA A 150 18.23 4.96 -2.10
C ALA A 150 19.03 5.57 -3.26
N LEU A 151 19.62 6.75 -3.04
CA LEU A 151 20.53 7.36 -4.01
C LEU A 151 21.93 6.74 -3.96
N LYS A 152 22.33 6.18 -2.82
CA LYS A 152 23.57 5.40 -2.72
C LYS A 152 23.21 3.93 -2.98
N PRO A 153 23.89 3.23 -3.90
CA PRO A 153 23.65 1.81 -4.09
C PRO A 153 24.00 1.08 -2.79
N ALA A 154 23.19 0.09 -2.42
CA ALA A 154 23.54 -0.89 -1.40
C ALA A 154 24.48 -1.99 -1.97
N VAL A 155 24.80 -1.91 -3.27
CA VAL A 155 25.63 -2.90 -3.99
C VAL A 155 27.10 -2.47 -3.95
N ALA A 156 27.96 -3.49 -3.89
CA ALA A 156 29.40 -3.49 -3.71
C ALA A 156 30.17 -2.28 -4.31
N PRO A 157 31.24 -1.83 -3.64
CA PRO A 157 32.12 -0.77 -4.13
C PRO A 157 32.66 -1.14 -5.52
N GLY A 158 32.33 -0.34 -6.54
CA GLY A 158 32.78 -0.53 -7.93
C GLY A 158 31.70 -0.45 -9.01
N ALA A 159 30.42 -0.49 -8.65
CA ALA A 159 29.35 -0.28 -9.64
C ALA A 159 29.28 1.19 -10.10
N THR A 160 29.40 1.42 -11.41
CA THR A 160 29.28 2.77 -12.01
C THR A 160 27.91 3.37 -11.69
N HIS A 161 27.90 4.51 -11.02
CA HIS A 161 26.68 5.19 -10.61
C HIS A 161 26.00 5.87 -11.80
N LYS A 162 24.84 5.38 -12.24
CA LYS A 162 24.10 5.97 -13.37
C LYS A 162 23.53 7.36 -13.07
N ILE A 163 23.54 7.83 -11.82
CA ILE A 163 22.75 8.98 -11.35
C ILE A 163 23.62 9.98 -10.57
N ALA A 164 24.37 10.81 -11.29
CA ALA A 164 25.29 11.79 -10.68
C ALA A 164 24.72 12.62 -9.50
N ASN A 165 23.47 13.09 -9.59
CA ASN A 165 22.86 13.91 -8.53
C ASN A 165 21.33 13.76 -8.47
N LYS A 166 20.72 14.33 -7.42
CA LYS A 166 19.27 14.31 -7.22
C LYS A 166 18.49 15.00 -8.34
N HIS A 167 19.05 16.06 -8.94
CA HIS A 167 18.40 16.73 -10.07
C HIS A 167 18.40 15.86 -11.33
N HIS A 168 19.49 15.14 -11.58
CA HIS A 168 19.62 14.18 -12.66
C HIS A 168 18.59 13.05 -12.51
N LEU A 169 18.39 12.53 -11.28
CA LEU A 169 17.31 11.59 -10.99
C LEU A 169 15.94 12.17 -11.40
N TYR A 170 15.68 13.44 -11.07
CA TYR A 170 14.41 14.07 -11.44
C TYR A 170 14.23 14.18 -12.95
N MET A 171 15.28 14.50 -13.69
CA MET A 171 15.20 14.58 -15.15
C MET A 171 14.91 13.20 -15.77
N LEU A 172 15.60 12.14 -15.31
CA LEU A 172 15.38 10.77 -15.78
C LEU A 172 13.96 10.28 -15.50
N ILE A 173 13.44 10.54 -14.29
CA ILE A 173 12.06 10.20 -13.94
C ILE A 173 11.08 11.00 -14.80
N ALA A 174 11.30 12.30 -14.98
CA ALA A 174 10.41 13.14 -15.77
C ALA A 174 10.35 12.68 -17.24
N GLN A 175 11.49 12.28 -17.82
CA GLN A 175 11.53 11.68 -19.15
C GLN A 175 10.74 10.38 -19.20
N HIS A 176 10.93 9.48 -18.24
CA HIS A 176 10.15 8.24 -18.16
C HIS A 176 8.64 8.50 -18.07
N LEU A 177 8.22 9.46 -17.25
CA LEU A 177 6.81 9.83 -17.11
C LEU A 177 6.23 10.43 -18.40
N LYS A 178 7.03 11.12 -19.21
CA LYS A 178 6.59 11.61 -20.52
C LYS A 178 6.37 10.48 -21.52
N GLU A 179 7.25 9.49 -21.50
CA GLU A 179 7.15 8.29 -22.33
C GLU A 179 5.99 7.39 -21.89
N ASN A 180 5.55 7.50 -20.62
CA ASN A 180 4.49 6.69 -20.03
C ASN A 180 3.41 7.61 -19.41
N PRO A 181 2.66 8.37 -20.24
CA PRO A 181 1.68 9.32 -19.74
C PRO A 181 0.51 8.61 -19.05
N THR A 182 -0.01 9.24 -17.99
CA THR A 182 -1.17 8.73 -17.25
C THR A 182 -2.44 8.83 -18.10
N MET A 183 -3.14 7.71 -18.22
CA MET A 183 -4.42 7.54 -18.92
C MET A 183 -5.44 6.84 -18.00
N GLU A 184 -6.69 6.74 -18.44
CA GLU A 184 -7.80 6.15 -17.65
C GLU A 184 -7.56 4.70 -17.21
N HIS A 185 -6.82 3.93 -18.01
CA HIS A 185 -6.48 2.53 -17.75
C HIS A 185 -5.08 2.36 -17.11
N SER A 186 -4.44 3.44 -16.65
CA SER A 186 -3.14 3.34 -16.00
C SER A 186 -3.25 2.58 -14.68
N GLN A 187 -2.37 1.60 -14.51
CA GLN A 187 -2.34 0.73 -13.32
C GLN A 187 -2.15 1.52 -12.01
N GLY A 188 -1.45 2.66 -12.09
CA GLY A 188 -1.26 3.57 -10.95
C GLY A 188 -2.54 4.20 -10.39
N LEU A 189 -3.63 4.24 -11.17
CA LEU A 189 -4.94 4.73 -10.69
C LEU A 189 -5.66 3.71 -9.82
N ARG A 190 -5.37 2.43 -10.06
CA ARG A 190 -6.02 1.26 -9.49
C ARG A 190 -5.23 0.63 -8.34
N VAL A 191 -4.27 1.36 -7.76
CA VAL A 191 -3.45 0.84 -6.65
C VAL A 191 -4.39 0.44 -5.51
N ARG A 192 -4.26 -0.80 -5.04
CA ARG A 192 -5.12 -1.37 -4.00
C ARG A 192 -4.45 -1.17 -2.63
N MET A 193 -5.23 -0.73 -1.64
CA MET A 193 -4.84 -0.76 -0.24
C MET A 193 -5.99 -1.40 0.56
N GLY A 194 -5.75 -2.58 1.13
CA GLY A 194 -6.79 -3.35 1.84
C GLY A 194 -8.01 -3.72 0.98
N GLY A 195 -9.15 -3.94 1.66
CA GLY A 195 -10.44 -4.32 1.08
C GLY A 195 -11.23 -3.21 0.40
N GLN A 196 -10.58 -2.16 -0.11
CA GLN A 196 -11.27 -1.07 -0.81
C GLN A 196 -11.96 -1.56 -2.08
N ILE A 197 -13.20 -1.09 -2.28
CA ILE A 197 -14.00 -1.35 -3.48
C ILE A 197 -13.42 -0.55 -4.63
N HIS A 198 -12.91 -1.22 -5.65
CA HIS A 198 -12.37 -0.59 -6.85
C HIS A 198 -13.51 -0.26 -7.84
N PRO A 199 -13.43 0.83 -8.62
CA PRO A 199 -14.38 1.09 -9.68
C PRO A 199 -14.43 -0.10 -10.68
N PRO A 200 -15.61 -0.48 -11.19
CA PRO A 200 -15.73 -1.53 -12.20
C PRO A 200 -14.86 -1.22 -13.41
N GLU A 201 -14.11 -2.20 -13.91
CA GLU A 201 -13.19 -1.98 -15.03
C GLU A 201 -13.90 -1.61 -16.34
N ASP A 202 -15.18 -1.98 -16.47
CA ASP A 202 -16.02 -1.74 -17.65
C ASP A 202 -16.51 -0.28 -17.79
N LYS A 203 -16.37 0.53 -16.72
CA LYS A 203 -16.80 1.92 -16.70
C LYS A 203 -15.61 2.88 -16.86
N PRO A 204 -15.82 4.06 -17.46
CA PRO A 204 -14.76 5.07 -17.52
C PRO A 204 -14.31 5.43 -16.10
N TYR A 205 -13.02 5.73 -15.97
CA TYR A 205 -12.44 6.02 -14.67
C TYR A 205 -13.09 7.29 -14.06
N PRO A 206 -13.59 7.23 -12.82
CA PRO A 206 -14.22 8.39 -12.21
C PRO A 206 -13.21 9.53 -12.03
N LYS A 207 -13.66 10.77 -12.23
CA LYS A 207 -12.82 11.98 -12.10
C LYS A 207 -13.22 12.73 -10.83
N PRO A 208 -12.27 13.32 -10.09
CA PRO A 208 -12.58 14.14 -8.92
C PRO A 208 -13.54 15.29 -9.27
N ALA A 209 -14.50 15.58 -8.40
CA ALA A 209 -15.30 16.80 -8.50
C ALA A 209 -14.46 17.99 -8.01
N VAL A 210 -13.97 18.80 -8.94
CA VAL A 210 -13.07 19.94 -8.63
C VAL A 210 -13.86 21.25 -8.59
N PRO A 211 -13.97 21.93 -7.43
CA PRO A 211 -14.57 23.24 -7.36
C PRO A 211 -13.83 24.25 -8.24
N ARG A 212 -14.55 25.28 -8.74
CA ARG A 212 -13.93 26.31 -9.57
C ARG A 212 -12.75 26.98 -8.84
N GLY A 213 -11.64 27.14 -9.56
CA GLY A 213 -10.40 27.74 -9.03
C GLY A 213 -9.48 26.78 -8.29
N TRP A 214 -9.93 25.58 -7.93
CA TRP A 214 -9.07 24.56 -7.33
C TRP A 214 -8.24 23.87 -8.42
N LYS A 215 -6.95 23.70 -8.16
CA LYS A 215 -6.04 22.99 -9.05
C LYS A 215 -5.89 21.57 -8.52
N ILE A 216 -6.63 20.63 -9.09
CA ILE A 216 -6.56 19.19 -8.79
C ILE A 216 -6.36 18.45 -10.12
N ASN A 217 -5.55 17.39 -10.10
CA ASN A 217 -5.31 16.54 -11.26
C ASN A 217 -6.58 15.81 -11.69
N GLU A 218 -6.78 15.65 -13.00
CA GLU A 218 -7.93 14.95 -13.56
C GLU A 218 -7.90 13.45 -13.23
N PHE A 219 -6.69 12.87 -13.26
CA PHE A 219 -6.44 11.49 -12.88
C PHE A 219 -5.63 11.44 -11.60
N VAL A 220 -6.28 10.96 -10.54
CA VAL A 220 -5.68 10.68 -9.24
C VAL A 220 -6.03 9.23 -8.83
N PRO A 221 -5.20 8.57 -8.01
CA PRO A 221 -5.49 7.24 -7.50
C PRO A 221 -6.86 7.16 -6.84
N TYR A 222 -7.55 6.02 -6.98
CA TYR A 222 -8.93 5.88 -6.49
C TYR A 222 -9.03 6.04 -4.97
N MET A 223 -7.97 5.65 -4.26
CA MET A 223 -7.81 5.85 -2.82
C MET A 223 -7.64 7.32 -2.39
N SER A 224 -7.57 8.27 -3.33
CA SER A 224 -7.43 9.67 -3.02
C SER A 224 -8.65 10.24 -2.30
N ALA A 225 -8.42 11.09 -1.30
CA ALA A 225 -9.47 11.85 -0.64
C ALA A 225 -10.29 12.74 -1.60
N ALA A 226 -9.75 13.08 -2.77
CA ALA A 226 -10.44 13.86 -3.79
C ALA A 226 -11.50 13.05 -4.57
N MET A 227 -11.39 11.72 -4.58
CA MET A 227 -12.34 10.84 -5.29
C MET A 227 -13.65 10.64 -4.53
N THR A 228 -13.60 10.63 -3.19
CA THR A 228 -14.75 10.38 -2.32
C THR A 228 -15.48 11.67 -1.91
N GLY A 229 -15.25 12.78 -2.61
CA GLY A 229 -16.09 13.99 -2.48
C GLY A 229 -16.19 14.58 -1.08
N GLY A 230 -15.12 14.55 -0.27
CA GLY A 230 -15.09 15.32 0.99
C GLY A 230 -16.07 14.87 2.08
N GLY A 231 -16.51 13.61 2.09
CA GLY A 231 -17.19 13.00 3.25
C GLY A 231 -18.70 12.82 3.13
N VAL A 232 -19.30 13.05 1.98
CA VAL A 232 -20.67 12.60 1.69
C VAL A 232 -20.65 12.02 0.29
N SER A 233 -20.79 10.70 0.18
CA SER A 233 -21.12 10.13 -1.10
C SER A 233 -22.42 10.79 -1.57
N GLU A 234 -22.44 11.30 -2.81
CA GLU A 234 -23.68 11.70 -3.52
C GLU A 234 -24.69 10.53 -3.56
N ASN A 235 -24.23 9.32 -3.25
CA ASN A 235 -24.98 8.09 -3.15
C ASN A 235 -25.37 7.69 -1.73
N LEU A 236 -25.07 8.43 -0.66
CA LEU A 236 -25.43 8.01 0.71
C LEU A 236 -26.93 7.73 0.84
N PHE A 237 -27.77 8.58 0.25
CA PHE A 237 -29.22 8.38 0.21
C PHE A 237 -29.63 7.19 -0.68
N LYS A 238 -28.91 6.92 -1.77
CA LYS A 238 -29.16 5.77 -2.66
C LYS A 238 -28.69 4.45 -2.06
N ASP A 239 -27.56 4.45 -1.36
CA ASP A 239 -27.00 3.29 -0.68
C ASP A 239 -27.84 2.96 0.56
N ILE A 240 -28.27 3.97 1.33
CA ILE A 240 -29.25 3.81 2.42
C ILE A 240 -30.59 3.30 1.88
N MET A 241 -31.13 3.87 0.78
CA MET A 241 -32.37 3.36 0.19
C MET A 241 -32.22 1.97 -0.41
N LYS A 242 -31.06 1.63 -0.98
CA LYS A 242 -30.79 0.28 -1.50
C LYS A 242 -30.67 -0.75 -0.38
N GLU A 243 -30.12 -0.36 0.76
CA GLU A 243 -30.08 -1.17 1.98
C GLU A 243 -31.48 -1.31 2.60
N MET A 244 -32.27 -0.24 2.60
CA MET A 244 -33.66 -0.24 3.09
C MET A 244 -34.63 -0.96 2.14
N GLN A 245 -34.37 -0.97 0.84
CA GLN A 245 -35.14 -1.68 -0.18
C GLN A 245 -34.72 -3.16 -0.30
N GLY A 246 -33.53 -3.50 0.20
CA GLY A 246 -32.99 -4.87 0.24
C GLY A 246 -33.26 -5.63 1.55
N GLY A 247 -33.83 -4.98 2.58
CA GLY A 247 -34.00 -5.58 3.90
C GLY A 247 -35.22 -5.07 4.66
N GLY A 248 -36.35 -5.77 4.46
CA GLY A 248 -37.49 -5.97 5.37
C GLY A 248 -37.98 -4.81 6.24
N ASP A 249 -39.25 -4.44 6.07
CA ASP A 249 -39.95 -3.46 6.89
C ASP A 249 -39.67 -3.64 8.41
N PRO A 250 -39.06 -2.65 9.09
CA PRO A 250 -38.76 -2.73 10.52
C PRO A 250 -40.03 -2.86 11.37
N MET A 251 -41.19 -2.50 10.81
CA MET A 251 -42.49 -2.66 11.43
C MET A 251 -42.96 -4.12 11.47
N GLN A 252 -42.55 -4.94 10.49
CA GLN A 252 -42.88 -6.37 10.46
C GLN A 252 -42.02 -7.19 11.42
N ALA A 253 -40.75 -6.80 11.62
CA ALA A 253 -39.91 -7.37 12.66
C ALA A 253 -40.44 -7.04 14.08
N LEU A 254 -40.94 -5.83 14.29
CA LEU A 254 -41.55 -5.43 15.57
C LEU A 254 -42.88 -6.18 15.83
N LEU A 255 -43.71 -6.36 14.80
CA LEU A 255 -44.98 -7.08 14.92
C LEU A 255 -44.77 -8.59 15.11
N ALA A 256 -43.74 -9.17 14.50
CA ALA A 256 -43.32 -10.55 14.76
C ALA A 256 -42.77 -10.74 16.19
N SER A 257 -42.09 -9.73 16.75
CA SER A 257 -41.64 -9.77 18.15
C SER A 257 -42.77 -9.64 19.17
N GLN A 258 -43.90 -9.01 18.79
CA GLN A 258 -45.04 -8.81 19.69
C GLN A 258 -46.06 -9.97 19.63
N THR A 259 -46.09 -10.72 18.52
CA THR A 259 -47.00 -11.88 18.36
C THR A 259 -46.42 -13.20 18.86
N GLY A 260 -45.12 -13.25 19.19
CA GLY A 260 -44.45 -14.41 19.79
C GLY A 260 -44.53 -14.52 21.33
N ALA A 261 -45.18 -13.57 22.01
CA ALA A 261 -45.21 -13.50 23.48
C ALA A 261 -46.59 -13.83 24.08
N ALA A 262 -47.37 -14.69 23.42
CA ALA A 262 -48.64 -15.21 23.94
C ALA A 262 -48.52 -16.70 24.28
N GLY A 263 -48.11 -17.02 25.52
CA GLY A 263 -48.26 -18.35 26.09
C GLY A 263 -47.29 -18.66 27.23
N GLY A 264 -47.81 -18.75 28.47
CA GLY A 264 -47.11 -19.44 29.57
C GLY A 264 -47.22 -18.81 30.96
N ASN A 265 -48.14 -19.35 31.74
CA ASN A 265 -48.58 -19.04 33.11
C ASN A 265 -47.51 -19.23 34.24
N GLY A 266 -47.70 -18.58 35.40
CA GLY A 266 -47.12 -18.93 36.72
C GLY A 266 -46.37 -17.78 37.43
N SER A 267 -47.04 -16.91 38.19
CA SER A 267 -47.34 -16.96 39.63
C SER A 267 -46.27 -16.34 40.56
N ASP A 268 -46.78 -15.58 41.52
CA ASP A 268 -46.24 -15.22 42.84
C ASP A 268 -45.36 -13.97 43.04
N ASP A 269 -46.04 -13.00 43.64
CA ASP A 269 -45.73 -12.40 44.95
C ASP A 269 -45.04 -11.02 45.03
N ALA A 270 -45.48 -10.34 46.08
CA ALA A 270 -45.57 -8.94 46.39
C ALA A 270 -44.24 -8.18 46.60
N GLY A 271 -44.31 -6.85 46.54
CA GLY A 271 -43.32 -6.02 47.23
C GLY A 271 -43.18 -4.56 46.81
N LYS A 272 -43.91 -3.67 47.49
CA LYS A 272 -43.68 -2.23 47.60
C LYS A 272 -42.18 -1.81 47.53
N LYS A 273 -41.86 -0.73 46.80
CA LYS A 273 -41.55 0.60 47.39
C LYS A 273 -41.15 1.68 46.37
N LYS A 274 -41.90 2.77 46.48
CA LYS A 274 -41.70 4.14 46.00
C LYS A 274 -40.35 4.74 46.45
N LYS A 275 -39.62 5.44 45.56
CA LYS A 275 -38.81 6.61 45.96
C LYS A 275 -38.57 7.59 44.81
N ASP A 276 -39.33 8.68 44.87
CA ASP A 276 -39.05 9.99 44.27
C ASP A 276 -37.64 10.50 44.59
N LYS A 277 -36.96 11.11 43.60
CA LYS A 277 -36.04 12.22 43.90
C LYS A 277 -35.97 13.26 42.77
N LYS A 278 -36.80 14.28 43.00
CA LYS A 278 -36.81 15.66 42.50
C LYS A 278 -35.41 16.31 42.41
N LYS A 279 -35.10 16.90 41.24
CA LYS A 279 -34.25 18.10 41.03
C LYS A 279 -35.07 18.96 40.07
N GLY A 280 -35.56 20.16 40.39
CA GLY A 280 -34.93 21.23 41.16
C GLY A 280 -34.30 22.23 40.19
N LYS A 281 -35.14 23.02 39.50
CA LYS A 281 -34.75 24.20 38.71
C LYS A 281 -34.40 25.36 39.66
N ALA A 282 -33.33 26.07 39.34
CA ALA A 282 -33.25 27.53 39.32
C ALA A 282 -32.16 27.88 38.29
#